data_AF-A0A7C7XH26-F1
#
_entry.id   AF-A0A7C7XH26-F1
#
_cell.length_a   1.000
_cell.length_b   1.000
_cell.length_c   1.000
_cell.angle_alpha   90.00
_cell.angle_beta   90.00
_cell.angle_gamma   90.00
#
_symmetry.space_group_name_H-M   'P 1'
#
loop_
_entity.id
_entity.type
_entity.pdbx_description
1 polymer ?
#
loop_
_entity_poly.entity_id
_entity_poly.type
_entity_poly.pdbx_seq_one_letter_code
_entity_poly.pdbx_strand_id
1 'polypeptide(L)'
;MNQQGENQQQTKGMLFETPLQAPQKVAKETFDNKSAIEDEMTNSRSGQEASSAEISPNELRFNLRYYRINQELGVISEIPYLQNNSHQKEALTLLRAILATLGVDSSNCSFISENFYWPLAENLSMKNDPKTEASNALQGFLKVRHVQDSFKNLLVFSNQLEELLLPQEKSTSSPSKDVGKHSAAVEIIRDFELLNEKVSCTLVISLHSMLSMPLLKREAWQQMQALRQRIAVNHIFTDSLDTSDNPPQSIF
;
A
#
# COMPACT_ATOMS: atom_id res chain seq x y z
N MET A 1 43.68 -0.69 49.92
CA MET A 1 44.42 0.55 50.21
C MET A 1 43.61 1.71 49.64
N ASN A 2 42.93 2.43 50.54
CA ASN A 2 42.21 3.72 50.53
C ASN A 2 41.37 4.13 49.30
N GLN A 3 40.02 4.21 49.36
CA GLN A 3 39.11 5.14 50.11
C GLN A 3 39.12 6.57 49.53
N GLN A 4 38.05 6.99 48.82
CA GLN A 4 36.84 7.72 49.26
C GLN A 4 37.01 9.24 49.43
N GLY A 5 36.03 10.03 48.95
CA GLY A 5 35.85 11.43 49.36
C GLY A 5 34.95 12.30 48.46
N GLU A 6 33.63 12.16 48.61
CA GLU A 6 32.62 13.19 48.24
C GLU A 6 32.53 14.30 49.32
N ASN A 7 32.02 15.49 48.91
CA ASN A 7 31.18 16.47 49.64
C ASN A 7 31.62 17.94 49.45
N GLN A 8 30.82 18.75 48.74
CA GLN A 8 29.74 19.66 49.21
C GLN A 8 30.24 20.92 49.95
N GLN A 9 29.93 22.12 49.41
CA GLN A 9 28.91 23.05 49.97
C GLN A 9 28.85 24.41 49.25
N GLN A 10 27.61 24.90 49.12
CA GLN A 10 27.15 26.19 48.60
C GLN A 10 27.25 27.32 49.63
N THR A 11 27.29 28.58 49.17
CA THR A 11 26.64 29.80 49.73
C THR A 11 26.98 30.96 48.77
N LYS A 12 26.12 31.54 47.91
CA LYS A 12 24.85 32.29 48.02
C LYS A 12 24.99 33.75 48.53
N GLY A 13 24.83 34.70 47.59
CA GLY A 13 24.56 36.15 47.76
C GLY A 13 24.77 36.87 46.41
N MET A 14 23.76 37.07 45.54
CA MET A 14 22.86 38.26 45.42
C MET A 14 23.63 39.61 45.44
N LEU A 15 23.50 40.58 44.52
CA LEU A 15 22.45 40.94 43.55
C LEU A 15 22.88 42.19 42.72
N PHE A 16 22.25 42.41 41.54
CA PHE A 16 22.04 43.68 40.79
C PHE A 16 23.27 44.36 40.09
N GLU A 17 23.28 44.86 38.84
CA GLU A 17 22.28 45.24 37.81
C GLU A 17 22.87 45.12 36.38
N THR A 18 22.01 44.93 35.38
CA THR A 18 22.24 45.33 33.97
C THR A 18 21.32 46.51 33.68
N PRO A 19 21.67 47.46 32.78
CA PRO A 19 20.85 47.51 31.56
C PRO A 19 21.56 48.01 30.26
N LEU A 20 21.03 47.51 29.12
CA LEU A 20 20.72 48.15 27.81
C LEU A 20 21.79 49.05 27.14
N GLN A 21 22.05 49.06 25.82
CA GLN A 21 21.19 48.90 24.63
C GLN A 21 22.05 48.87 23.34
N ALA A 22 21.65 48.09 22.33
CA ALA A 22 22.03 48.24 20.90
C ALA A 22 21.22 49.41 20.26
N PRO A 23 21.35 49.88 18.97
CA PRO A 23 21.69 49.08 17.77
C PRO A 23 22.21 49.79 16.47
N GLN A 24 22.35 49.00 15.37
CA GLN A 24 22.26 49.31 13.92
C GLN A 24 23.42 50.07 13.22
N LYS A 25 23.73 49.93 11.91
CA LYS A 25 23.46 49.03 10.76
C LYS A 25 24.24 49.66 9.56
N VAL A 26 24.46 48.89 8.48
CA VAL A 26 24.53 49.30 7.06
C VAL A 26 25.82 48.90 6.31
N ALA A 27 25.55 48.32 5.13
CA ALA A 27 26.38 47.57 4.20
C ALA A 27 27.20 48.41 3.22
N LYS A 28 28.15 47.77 2.52
CA LYS A 28 28.17 47.56 1.05
C LYS A 28 29.51 46.97 0.60
N GLU A 29 29.44 45.82 -0.07
CA GLU A 29 30.51 45.29 -0.92
C GLU A 29 30.55 46.06 -2.24
N THR A 30 31.75 46.34 -2.73
CA THR A 30 32.01 46.75 -4.12
C THR A 30 33.47 46.46 -4.40
N PHE A 31 33.78 45.60 -5.38
CA PHE A 31 35.00 45.71 -6.19
C PHE A 31 34.77 44.97 -7.52
N ASP A 32 34.57 45.76 -8.57
CA ASP A 32 34.77 45.36 -9.96
C ASP A 32 36.28 45.28 -10.24
N ASN A 33 36.74 44.22 -10.91
CA ASN A 33 37.69 44.41 -12.01
C ASN A 33 37.58 43.33 -13.09
N LYS A 34 37.69 43.82 -14.32
CA LYS A 34 37.33 43.21 -15.59
C LYS A 34 38.61 42.73 -16.31
N SER A 35 38.64 41.48 -16.77
CA SER A 35 39.53 41.04 -17.85
C SER A 35 38.85 39.90 -18.61
N ALA A 36 38.45 40.20 -19.85
CA ALA A 36 38.17 39.22 -20.91
C ALA A 36 39.48 38.46 -21.24
N ILE A 37 39.50 37.24 -21.77
CA ILE A 37 39.13 36.80 -23.14
C ILE A 37 38.93 35.26 -23.05
N GLU A 38 37.70 34.76 -23.25
CA GLU A 38 37.24 33.96 -24.40
C GLU A 38 38.02 32.67 -24.68
N ASP A 39 37.39 31.51 -24.39
CA ASP A 39 37.30 30.39 -25.35
C ASP A 39 36.19 29.37 -24.94
N GLU A 40 35.22 29.27 -25.84
CA GLU A 40 34.30 28.21 -26.26
C GLU A 40 33.67 27.14 -25.32
N MET A 41 32.36 26.98 -25.60
CA MET A 41 31.49 25.80 -25.47
C MET A 41 30.74 25.50 -24.16
N THR A 42 29.74 26.36 -23.92
CA THR A 42 28.30 26.00 -23.89
C THR A 42 27.89 24.64 -23.30
N ASN A 43 27.49 24.70 -22.03
CA ASN A 43 26.18 24.27 -21.51
C ASN A 43 25.53 23.03 -22.16
N SER A 44 25.61 21.89 -21.48
CA SER A 44 24.65 20.79 -21.61
C SER A 44 24.13 20.39 -20.24
N ARG A 45 23.40 21.31 -19.60
CA ARG A 45 22.44 20.98 -18.56
C ARG A 45 21.23 20.34 -19.24
N SER A 46 21.34 19.04 -19.53
CA SER A 46 20.19 18.21 -19.86
C SER A 46 19.35 18.05 -18.59
N GLY A 47 18.45 19.01 -18.38
CA GLY A 47 17.23 18.73 -17.68
C GLY A 47 16.49 17.71 -18.53
N GLN A 48 16.38 16.48 -18.03
CA GLN A 48 15.33 15.59 -18.49
C GLN A 48 14.01 16.25 -18.08
N GLU A 49 13.49 17.07 -18.99
CA GLU A 49 12.07 17.34 -19.08
C GLU A 49 11.39 15.98 -19.04
N ALA A 50 10.73 15.70 -17.90
CA ALA A 50 9.72 14.68 -17.87
C ALA A 50 8.75 15.07 -18.97
N SER A 51 8.77 14.31 -20.07
CA SER A 51 7.75 14.36 -21.10
C SER A 51 6.43 14.16 -20.38
N SER A 52 5.77 15.27 -20.06
CA SER A 52 4.38 15.27 -19.63
C SER A 52 3.59 14.95 -20.88
N ALA A 53 3.60 13.67 -21.26
CA ALA A 53 2.60 13.14 -22.16
C ALA A 53 1.26 13.54 -21.53
N GLU A 54 0.43 14.25 -22.30
CA GLU A 54 -0.91 14.62 -21.87
C GLU A 54 -1.66 13.32 -21.52
N ILE A 55 -1.77 13.04 -20.22
CA ILE A 55 -2.45 11.86 -19.71
C ILE A 55 -3.93 12.07 -20.03
N SER A 56 -4.47 11.26 -20.93
CA SER A 56 -5.92 11.28 -21.13
C SER A 56 -6.57 10.81 -19.82
N PRO A 57 -7.51 11.58 -19.23
CA PRO A 57 -8.12 11.23 -17.94
C PRO A 57 -8.96 9.96 -17.99
N ASN A 58 -9.12 9.37 -19.17
CA ASN A 58 -9.96 8.21 -19.45
C ASN A 58 -9.15 6.92 -19.71
N GLU A 59 -7.81 6.99 -19.69
CA GLU A 59 -6.98 5.80 -19.84
C GLU A 59 -6.86 5.07 -18.50
N LEU A 60 -7.32 3.82 -18.46
CA LEU A 60 -7.19 2.96 -17.28
C LEU A 60 -5.71 2.76 -16.95
N ARG A 61 -5.28 3.26 -15.79
CA ARG A 61 -3.89 3.15 -15.30
C ARG A 61 -3.89 2.84 -13.81
N PHE A 62 -3.05 1.90 -13.41
CA PHE A 62 -2.90 1.55 -12.00
C PHE A 62 -1.53 0.92 -11.71
N ASN A 63 -1.13 1.00 -10.44
CA ASN A 63 0.09 0.42 -9.93
C ASN A 63 -0.22 -0.32 -8.63
N LEU A 64 0.12 -1.60 -8.58
CA LEU A 64 -0.17 -2.49 -7.47
C LEU A 64 1.11 -3.02 -6.86
N ARG A 65 1.11 -3.16 -5.54
CA ARG A 65 2.06 -3.96 -4.79
C ARG A 65 1.40 -5.23 -4.31
N TYR A 66 2.00 -6.36 -4.64
CA TYR A 66 1.69 -7.64 -4.03
C TYR A 66 2.64 -7.92 -2.87
N TYR A 67 2.09 -8.36 -1.75
CA TYR A 67 2.84 -8.86 -0.59
C TYR A 67 2.40 -10.28 -0.28
N ARG A 68 3.36 -11.20 -0.23
CA ARG A 68 3.17 -12.51 0.39
C ARG A 68 3.23 -12.35 1.91
N ILE A 69 2.11 -12.55 2.61
CA ILE A 69 2.09 -12.44 4.07
C ILE A 69 2.46 -13.79 4.69
N ASN A 70 1.72 -14.84 4.33
CA ASN A 70 1.94 -16.22 4.75
C ASN A 70 1.21 -17.17 3.78
N GLN A 71 1.09 -18.46 4.14
CA GLN A 71 0.38 -19.45 3.32
C GLN A 71 -1.15 -19.28 3.32
N GLU A 72 -1.70 -18.44 4.18
CA GLU A 72 -3.16 -18.20 4.23
C GLU A 72 -3.58 -16.93 3.50
N LEU A 73 -2.69 -15.93 3.41
CA LEU A 73 -3.03 -14.60 2.94
C LEU A 73 -1.98 -14.00 1.99
N GLY A 74 -2.45 -13.62 0.79
CA GLY A 74 -1.81 -12.64 -0.07
C GLY A 74 -2.47 -11.27 0.08
N VAL A 75 -1.71 -10.20 -0.11
CA VAL A 75 -2.24 -8.82 -0.07
C VAL A 75 -1.88 -8.08 -1.35
N ILE A 76 -2.86 -7.39 -1.95
CA ILE A 76 -2.63 -6.34 -2.95
C ILE A 76 -2.90 -4.98 -2.33
N SER A 77 -1.98 -4.03 -2.56
CA SER A 77 -2.20 -2.61 -2.28
C SER A 77 -2.06 -1.82 -3.56
N GLU A 78 -3.10 -1.08 -3.91
CA GLU A 78 -3.05 -0.06 -4.94
C GLU A 78 -2.22 1.14 -4.50
N ILE A 79 -1.48 1.73 -5.44
CA ILE A 79 -0.75 2.99 -5.32
C ILE A 79 -1.42 3.99 -6.26
N PRO A 80 -1.85 5.17 -5.77
CA PRO A 80 -2.41 6.20 -6.64
C PRO A 80 -1.39 6.66 -7.68
N TYR A 81 -1.77 6.65 -8.95
CA TYR A 81 -0.86 6.99 -10.06
C TYR A 81 -0.29 8.41 -9.97
N LEU A 82 -1.10 9.38 -9.55
CA LEU A 82 -0.73 10.80 -9.45
C LEU A 82 0.02 11.15 -8.16
N GLN A 83 0.17 10.20 -7.23
CA GLN A 83 0.85 10.46 -5.98
C GLN A 83 2.15 9.67 -5.92
N ASN A 84 3.22 10.41 -5.72
CA ASN A 84 4.56 9.88 -5.54
C ASN A 84 4.53 8.87 -4.37
N ASN A 85 5.50 7.96 -4.29
CA ASN A 85 5.62 6.98 -3.20
C ASN A 85 5.90 7.61 -1.80
N SER A 86 5.62 8.90 -1.60
CA SER A 86 5.88 9.68 -0.38
C SER A 86 5.22 9.10 0.86
N HIS A 87 4.10 8.37 0.72
CA HIS A 87 3.35 7.81 1.84
C HIS A 87 3.52 6.28 2.01
N GLN A 88 4.54 5.70 1.38
CA GLN A 88 4.74 4.25 1.42
C GLN A 88 4.96 3.71 2.84
N LYS A 89 5.71 4.46 3.68
CA LYS A 89 6.01 4.02 5.05
C LYS A 89 4.75 4.00 5.92
N GLU A 90 3.91 5.01 5.77
CA GLU A 90 2.63 5.15 6.46
C GLU A 90 1.65 4.07 6.00
N ALA A 91 1.57 3.82 4.70
CA ALA A 91 0.73 2.76 4.15
C ALA A 91 1.15 1.38 4.67
N LEU A 92 2.46 1.11 4.72
CA LEU A 92 2.96 -0.16 5.24
C LEU A 92 2.74 -0.30 6.75
N THR A 93 2.85 0.81 7.49
CA THR A 93 2.52 0.84 8.93
C THR A 93 1.04 0.53 9.17
N LEU A 94 0.16 1.15 8.37
CA LEU A 94 -1.27 0.87 8.43
C LEU A 94 -1.59 -0.57 8.05
N LEU A 95 -0.98 -1.11 6.99
CA LEU A 95 -1.14 -2.51 6.61
C LEU A 95 -0.80 -3.46 7.75
N ARG A 96 0.35 -3.26 8.41
CA ARG A 96 0.76 -4.10 9.55
C ARG A 96 -0.23 -4.03 10.71
N ALA A 97 -0.72 -2.84 11.03
CA ALA A 97 -1.73 -2.67 12.07
C ALA A 97 -3.04 -3.40 11.72
N ILE A 98 -3.46 -3.35 10.44
CA ILE A 98 -4.64 -4.08 9.96
C ILE A 98 -4.42 -5.59 10.08
N LEU A 99 -3.28 -6.12 9.61
CA LEU A 99 -2.97 -7.55 9.72
C LEU A 99 -3.01 -8.04 11.17
N ALA A 100 -2.40 -7.29 12.08
CA ALA A 100 -2.45 -7.60 13.51
C ALA A 100 -3.90 -7.61 14.06
N THR A 101 -4.73 -6.65 13.63
CA THR A 101 -6.14 -6.57 14.06
C THR A 101 -7.00 -7.71 13.48
N LEU A 102 -6.65 -8.21 12.30
CA LEU A 102 -7.27 -9.38 11.70
C LEU A 102 -6.84 -10.71 12.36
N GLY A 103 -5.85 -10.67 13.27
CA GLY A 103 -5.28 -11.86 13.90
C GLY A 103 -4.31 -12.62 12.99
N VAL A 104 -3.80 -11.99 11.93
CA VAL A 104 -2.86 -12.62 11.01
C VAL A 104 -1.45 -12.58 11.58
N ASP A 105 -0.84 -13.76 11.75
CA ASP A 105 0.60 -13.83 12.03
C ASP A 105 1.39 -13.39 10.79
N SER A 106 2.11 -12.28 10.94
CA SER A 106 2.98 -11.68 9.93
C SER A 106 4.41 -11.49 10.45
N SER A 107 4.78 -12.13 11.56
CA SER A 107 6.10 -12.04 12.18
C SER A 107 7.25 -12.41 11.23
N ASN A 108 7.03 -13.42 10.39
CA ASN A 108 7.99 -13.91 9.40
C ASN A 108 7.85 -13.25 8.01
N CYS A 109 6.95 -12.27 7.85
CA CYS A 109 6.78 -11.58 6.58
C CYS A 109 7.86 -10.51 6.39
N SER A 110 8.63 -10.60 5.30
CA SER A 110 9.65 -9.59 4.96
C SER A 110 9.05 -8.27 4.44
N PHE A 111 7.76 -8.27 4.08
CA PHE A 111 7.06 -7.16 3.44
C PHE A 111 7.78 -6.60 2.20
N ILE A 112 8.56 -7.43 1.52
CA ILE A 112 9.08 -7.13 0.19
C ILE A 112 7.91 -7.25 -0.79
N SER A 113 7.73 -6.23 -1.64
CA SER A 113 6.64 -6.20 -2.61
C SER A 113 7.10 -6.54 -4.01
N GLU A 114 6.27 -7.26 -4.74
CA GLU A 114 6.35 -7.38 -6.18
C GLU A 114 5.36 -6.40 -6.81
N ASN A 115 5.80 -5.64 -7.80
CA ASN A 115 4.97 -4.60 -8.40
C ASN A 115 4.30 -5.11 -9.68
N PHE A 116 3.06 -4.67 -9.91
CA PHE A 116 2.32 -4.86 -11.15
C PHE A 116 1.80 -3.52 -11.64
N TYR A 117 2.05 -3.20 -12.90
CA TYR A 117 1.70 -1.93 -13.51
C TYR A 117 0.78 -2.15 -14.69
N TRP A 118 -0.15 -1.22 -14.88
CA TRP A 118 -0.94 -1.14 -16.08
C TRP A 118 -0.94 0.31 -16.61
N PRO A 119 -0.69 0.53 -17.92
CA PRO A 119 -0.40 -0.48 -18.96
C PRO A 119 0.96 -1.18 -18.77
N LEU A 120 1.11 -2.36 -19.36
CA LEU A 120 2.38 -3.12 -19.34
C LEU A 120 3.48 -2.44 -20.19
N ALA A 121 3.08 -1.70 -21.24
CA ALA A 121 3.93 -0.82 -22.02
C ALA A 121 3.06 0.26 -22.70
N GLU A 122 3.59 1.47 -22.85
CA GLU A 122 2.80 2.64 -23.30
C GLU A 122 2.34 2.59 -24.76
N ASN A 123 2.94 1.73 -25.60
CA ASN A 123 2.71 1.71 -27.06
C ASN A 123 2.29 0.33 -27.59
N LEU A 124 1.80 -0.54 -26.72
CA LEU A 124 1.37 -1.89 -27.11
C LEU A 124 -0.04 -1.82 -27.68
N SER A 125 -0.20 -2.08 -29.00
CA SER A 125 -1.53 -2.21 -29.60
C SER A 125 -2.24 -3.43 -29.04
N MET A 126 -3.36 -3.19 -28.36
CA MET A 126 -4.20 -4.22 -27.75
C MET A 126 -5.15 -4.83 -28.78
N LYS A 127 -5.45 -6.12 -28.65
CA LYS A 127 -6.41 -6.82 -29.53
C LYS A 127 -7.85 -6.60 -29.06
N ASN A 128 -8.07 -6.56 -27.75
CA ASN A 128 -9.37 -6.33 -27.13
C ASN A 128 -9.46 -4.92 -26.52
N ASP A 129 -10.62 -4.62 -25.95
CA ASP A 129 -10.84 -3.42 -25.15
C ASP A 129 -9.81 -3.31 -23.99
N PRO A 130 -9.24 -2.12 -23.71
CA PRO A 130 -8.20 -1.94 -22.70
C PRO A 130 -8.56 -2.47 -21.31
N LYS A 131 -9.84 -2.40 -20.89
CA LYS A 131 -10.29 -2.91 -19.59
C LYS A 131 -10.25 -4.44 -19.56
N THR A 132 -10.63 -5.08 -20.67
CA THR A 132 -10.55 -6.54 -20.82
C THR A 132 -9.11 -7.01 -20.75
N GLU A 133 -8.19 -6.34 -21.43
CA GLU A 133 -6.77 -6.68 -21.39
C GLU A 133 -6.16 -6.45 -20.01
N ALA A 134 -6.52 -5.35 -19.33
CA ALA A 134 -6.09 -5.08 -17.96
C ALA A 134 -6.57 -6.17 -16.99
N SER A 135 -7.83 -6.59 -17.12
CA SER A 135 -8.40 -7.68 -16.32
C SER A 135 -7.66 -8.99 -16.59
N ASN A 136 -7.45 -9.36 -17.85
CA ASN A 136 -6.72 -10.58 -18.23
C ASN A 136 -5.28 -10.58 -17.68
N ALA A 137 -4.58 -9.45 -17.80
CA ALA A 137 -3.22 -9.30 -17.30
C ALA A 137 -3.17 -9.41 -15.77
N LEU A 138 -4.10 -8.76 -15.06
CA LEU A 138 -4.21 -8.83 -13.60
C LEU A 138 -4.55 -10.25 -13.12
N GLN A 139 -5.49 -10.93 -13.78
CA GLN A 139 -5.83 -12.33 -13.47
C GLN A 139 -4.64 -13.27 -13.70
N GLY A 140 -3.90 -13.08 -14.80
CA GLY A 140 -2.68 -13.83 -15.09
C GLY A 140 -1.60 -13.62 -14.02
N PHE A 141 -1.36 -12.37 -13.61
CA PHE A 141 -0.46 -12.03 -12.52
C PHE A 141 -0.88 -12.72 -11.21
N LEU A 142 -2.16 -12.61 -10.84
CA LEU A 142 -2.70 -13.22 -9.63
C LEU A 142 -2.59 -14.74 -9.63
N LYS A 143 -2.82 -15.37 -10.79
CA LYS A 143 -2.64 -16.82 -10.95
C LYS A 143 -1.19 -17.24 -10.72
N VAL A 144 -0.23 -16.52 -11.28
CA VAL A 144 1.20 -16.79 -11.06
C VAL A 144 1.55 -16.67 -9.57
N ARG A 145 1.07 -15.62 -8.90
CA ARG A 145 1.26 -15.45 -7.45
C ARG A 145 0.63 -16.58 -6.64
N HIS A 146 -0.59 -16.98 -6.97
CA HIS A 146 -1.26 -18.07 -6.26
C HIS A 146 -0.52 -19.40 -6.42
N VAL A 147 -0.09 -19.76 -7.64
CA VAL A 147 0.71 -20.97 -7.88
C VAL A 147 2.02 -20.95 -7.09
N GLN A 148 2.66 -19.79 -6.97
CA GLN A 148 3.95 -19.63 -6.28
C GLN A 148 3.81 -19.65 -4.74
N ASP A 149 2.77 -19.02 -4.20
CA ASP A 149 2.66 -18.72 -2.77
C ASP A 149 1.56 -19.51 -2.05
N SER A 150 0.66 -20.15 -2.81
CA SER A 150 -0.42 -21.03 -2.34
C SER A 150 -1.36 -20.42 -1.28
N PHE A 151 -1.55 -19.10 -1.32
CA PHE A 151 -2.46 -18.41 -0.40
C PHE A 151 -3.93 -18.80 -0.64
N LYS A 152 -4.70 -18.96 0.43
CA LYS A 152 -6.14 -19.28 0.37
C LYS A 152 -7.02 -18.02 0.27
N ASN A 153 -6.55 -16.91 0.83
CA ASN A 153 -7.25 -15.64 0.84
C ASN A 153 -6.42 -14.56 0.14
N LEU A 154 -7.09 -13.67 -0.57
CA LEU A 154 -6.51 -12.47 -1.15
C LEU A 154 -7.23 -11.24 -0.58
N LEU A 155 -6.50 -10.35 0.08
CA LEU A 155 -7.01 -9.05 0.52
C LEU A 155 -6.53 -7.96 -0.43
N VAL A 156 -7.47 -7.22 -1.03
CA VAL A 156 -7.17 -6.20 -2.05
C VAL A 156 -7.59 -4.83 -1.54
N PHE A 157 -6.61 -3.95 -1.30
CA PHE A 157 -6.83 -2.54 -0.97
C PHE A 157 -6.82 -1.70 -2.26
N SER A 158 -8.00 -1.31 -2.75
CA SER A 158 -8.14 -0.56 -3.99
C SER A 158 -9.41 0.30 -4.01
N ASN A 159 -9.39 1.35 -4.84
CA ASN A 159 -10.58 2.14 -5.18
C ASN A 159 -11.16 1.83 -6.57
N GLN A 160 -10.42 1.16 -7.46
CA GLN A 160 -10.77 1.05 -8.89
C GLN A 160 -10.61 -0.35 -9.50
N LEU A 161 -10.16 -1.35 -8.74
CA LEU A 161 -9.96 -2.72 -9.26
C LEU A 161 -11.21 -3.60 -9.29
N GLU A 162 -12.33 -3.13 -8.75
CA GLU A 162 -13.54 -3.94 -8.57
C GLU A 162 -14.00 -4.58 -9.89
N GLU A 163 -14.20 -3.77 -10.92
CA GLU A 163 -14.68 -4.25 -12.23
C GLU A 163 -13.65 -5.10 -12.98
N LEU A 164 -12.38 -5.08 -12.57
CA LEU A 164 -11.30 -5.88 -13.18
C LEU A 164 -11.18 -7.27 -12.54
N LEU A 165 -11.59 -7.39 -11.27
CA LEU A 165 -11.45 -8.61 -10.48
C LEU A 165 -12.73 -9.44 -10.45
N LEU A 166 -13.89 -8.80 -10.58
CA LEU A 166 -15.16 -9.51 -10.64
C LEU A 166 -15.22 -10.38 -11.91
N PRO A 167 -15.69 -11.63 -11.79
CA PRO A 167 -15.94 -12.48 -12.94
C PRO A 167 -16.84 -11.73 -13.92
N GLN A 168 -16.34 -11.47 -15.13
CA GLN A 168 -17.19 -10.97 -16.20
C GLN A 168 -18.19 -12.09 -16.49
N GLU A 169 -19.44 -11.94 -16.04
CA GLU A 169 -20.49 -12.84 -16.47
C GLU A 169 -20.44 -12.87 -17.99
N LYS A 170 -20.20 -14.07 -18.57
CA LYS A 170 -20.31 -14.23 -20.01
C LYS A 170 -21.67 -13.68 -20.37
N SER A 171 -21.71 -12.59 -21.13
CA SER A 171 -22.93 -11.99 -21.62
C SER A 171 -23.59 -12.96 -22.60
N THR A 172 -24.17 -14.04 -22.09
CA THR A 172 -25.15 -14.88 -22.77
C THR A 172 -26.53 -14.47 -22.29
N SER A 173 -26.84 -13.19 -22.44
CA SER A 173 -28.19 -12.72 -22.59
C SER A 173 -28.12 -11.55 -23.55
N SER A 174 -28.66 -11.76 -24.74
CA SER A 174 -29.01 -10.72 -25.71
C SER A 174 -29.53 -9.47 -25.00
N PRO A 175 -29.29 -8.25 -25.51
CA PRO A 175 -29.90 -7.07 -24.93
C PRO A 175 -31.42 -7.18 -25.08
N SER A 176 -32.09 -7.54 -24.00
CA SER A 176 -33.53 -7.39 -23.89
C SER A 176 -33.82 -5.89 -24.02
N LYS A 177 -34.49 -5.55 -25.13
CA LYS A 177 -35.10 -4.23 -25.34
C LYS A 177 -36.23 -4.04 -24.33
N ASP A 178 -35.90 -3.75 -23.08
CA ASP A 178 -36.84 -3.16 -22.13
C ASP A 178 -36.18 -1.95 -21.48
N VAL A 179 -36.45 -0.80 -22.09
CA VAL A 179 -36.21 0.52 -21.54
C VAL A 179 -37.14 0.70 -20.35
N GLY A 180 -36.59 0.70 -19.15
CA GLY A 180 -37.37 1.04 -17.96
C GLY A 180 -36.58 0.98 -16.66
N LYS A 181 -36.30 2.17 -16.10
CA LYS A 181 -36.18 2.47 -14.66
C LYS A 181 -35.54 1.38 -13.78
N HIS A 182 -34.31 1.63 -13.36
CA HIS A 182 -33.95 2.05 -12.00
C HIS A 182 -32.43 1.97 -11.94
N SER A 183 -31.77 3.08 -11.62
CA SER A 183 -30.41 3.07 -11.09
C SER A 183 -30.48 2.39 -9.72
N ALA A 184 -30.65 1.07 -9.72
CA ALA A 184 -30.40 0.26 -8.55
C ALA A 184 -28.93 0.50 -8.21
N ALA A 185 -28.66 0.94 -6.98
CA ALA A 185 -27.30 0.93 -6.47
C ALA A 185 -26.77 -0.48 -6.72
N VAL A 186 -25.81 -0.60 -7.65
CA VAL A 186 -25.14 -1.87 -7.92
C VAL A 186 -24.56 -2.27 -6.57
N GLU A 187 -25.07 -3.36 -5.99
CA GLU A 187 -24.54 -3.89 -4.75
C GLU A 187 -23.13 -4.34 -5.04
N ILE A 188 -22.17 -3.55 -4.56
CA ILE A 188 -20.76 -3.81 -4.77
C ILE A 188 -20.39 -5.08 -4.01
N ILE A 189 -20.13 -6.16 -4.75
CA ILE A 189 -19.69 -7.43 -4.18
C ILE A 189 -18.24 -7.26 -3.73
N ARG A 190 -18.04 -7.14 -2.41
CA ARG A 190 -16.72 -6.96 -1.80
C ARG A 190 -16.03 -8.28 -1.44
N ASP A 191 -16.74 -9.39 -1.40
CA ASP A 191 -16.19 -10.69 -1.00
C ASP A 191 -16.68 -11.79 -1.95
N PHE A 192 -15.77 -12.46 -2.65
CA PHE A 192 -16.09 -13.40 -3.73
C PHE A 192 -14.97 -14.41 -3.94
N GLU A 193 -15.23 -15.47 -4.69
CA GLU A 193 -14.22 -16.45 -5.07
C GLU A 193 -13.53 -16.06 -6.38
N LEU A 194 -12.20 -16.08 -6.39
CA LEU A 194 -11.35 -15.76 -7.54
C LEU A 194 -10.83 -17.06 -8.19
N LEU A 195 -10.47 -16.94 -9.48
CA LEU A 195 -9.64 -17.90 -10.24
C LEU A 195 -10.21 -19.30 -10.51
N ASN A 196 -11.50 -19.58 -10.30
CA ASN A 196 -12.05 -20.96 -10.36
C ASN A 196 -11.30 -21.98 -9.46
N GLU A 197 -10.43 -21.49 -8.56
CA GLU A 197 -9.43 -22.26 -7.81
C GLU A 197 -9.66 -22.14 -6.28
N LYS A 198 -10.87 -21.77 -5.83
CA LYS A 198 -11.23 -21.67 -4.40
C LYS A 198 -10.42 -20.66 -3.60
N VAL A 199 -9.96 -19.59 -4.23
CA VAL A 199 -9.31 -18.46 -3.53
C VAL A 199 -10.37 -17.44 -3.14
N SER A 200 -10.55 -17.18 -1.85
CA SER A 200 -11.47 -16.11 -1.39
C SER A 200 -10.80 -14.74 -1.51
N CYS A 201 -11.42 -13.83 -2.25
CA CYS A 201 -10.97 -12.46 -2.45
C CYS A 201 -11.86 -11.47 -1.69
N THR A 202 -11.24 -10.55 -0.94
CA THR A 202 -11.91 -9.46 -0.23
C THR A 202 -11.38 -8.12 -0.72
N LEU A 203 -12.27 -7.31 -1.32
CA LEU A 203 -12.01 -5.93 -1.73
C LEU A 203 -12.29 -4.96 -0.59
N VAL A 204 -11.34 -4.06 -0.37
CA VAL A 204 -11.39 -3.04 0.67
C VAL A 204 -10.92 -1.72 0.06
N ILE A 205 -11.46 -0.61 0.54
CA ILE A 205 -10.99 0.73 0.19
C ILE A 205 -9.47 0.82 0.36
N SER A 206 -8.79 1.55 -0.55
CA SER A 206 -7.33 1.61 -0.55
C SER A 206 -6.73 2.13 0.77
N LEU A 207 -5.52 1.65 1.10
CA LEU A 207 -4.73 2.17 2.24
C LEU A 207 -4.53 3.69 2.13
N HIS A 208 -4.33 4.18 0.91
CA HIS A 208 -4.16 5.59 0.64
C HIS A 208 -5.39 6.42 0.98
N SER A 209 -6.59 5.96 0.57
CA SER A 209 -7.84 6.60 0.94
C SER A 209 -8.02 6.65 2.45
N MET A 210 -7.72 5.56 3.16
CA MET A 210 -7.80 5.51 4.62
C MET A 210 -6.81 6.45 5.33
N LEU A 211 -5.63 6.65 4.75
CA LEU A 211 -4.64 7.61 5.27
C LEU A 211 -5.09 9.05 5.02
N SER A 212 -5.62 9.33 3.84
CA SER A 212 -6.09 10.66 3.44
C SER A 212 -7.36 11.07 4.18
N MET A 213 -8.26 10.11 4.43
CA MET A 213 -9.55 10.31 5.09
C MET A 213 -9.77 9.25 6.18
N PRO A 214 -9.27 9.48 7.41
CA PRO A 214 -9.27 8.50 8.50
C PRO A 214 -10.65 7.94 8.89
N LEU A 215 -11.73 8.68 8.62
CA LEU A 215 -13.11 8.22 8.84
C LEU A 215 -13.47 6.98 8.01
N LEU A 216 -12.75 6.71 6.92
CA LEU A 216 -12.93 5.50 6.10
C LEU A 216 -12.46 4.22 6.80
N LYS A 217 -11.68 4.30 7.87
CA LYS A 217 -11.19 3.11 8.59
C LYS A 217 -12.33 2.25 9.17
N ARG A 218 -13.43 2.89 9.59
CA ARG A 218 -14.62 2.17 10.08
C ARG A 218 -15.28 1.36 8.96
N GLU A 219 -15.40 1.95 7.78
CA GLU A 219 -15.97 1.29 6.61
C GLU A 219 -15.05 0.15 6.13
N ALA A 220 -13.75 0.40 6.04
CA ALA A 220 -12.76 -0.62 5.71
C ALA A 220 -12.80 -1.80 6.70
N TRP A 221 -12.98 -1.52 8.00
CA TRP A 221 -13.14 -2.56 9.00
C TRP A 221 -14.40 -3.42 8.77
N GLN A 222 -15.52 -2.80 8.37
CA GLN A 222 -16.74 -3.53 8.02
C GLN A 222 -16.53 -4.42 6.78
N GLN A 223 -15.84 -3.91 5.75
CA GLN A 223 -15.51 -4.65 4.53
C GLN A 223 -14.64 -5.89 4.81
N MET A 224 -13.80 -5.86 5.85
CA MET A 224 -12.92 -6.97 6.23
C MET A 224 -13.56 -8.04 7.12
N GLN A 225 -14.83 -7.90 7.53
CA GLN A 225 -15.42 -8.86 8.49
C GLN A 225 -15.50 -10.29 7.96
N ALA A 226 -15.82 -10.48 6.68
CA ALA A 226 -15.88 -11.82 6.07
C ALA A 226 -14.50 -12.50 6.08
N LEU A 227 -13.45 -11.77 5.71
CA LEU A 227 -12.07 -12.25 5.79
C LEU A 227 -11.67 -12.61 7.22
N ARG A 228 -11.97 -11.73 8.18
CA ARG A 228 -11.66 -11.96 9.59
C ARG A 228 -12.29 -13.25 10.11
N GLN A 229 -13.54 -13.53 9.73
CA GLN A 229 -14.23 -14.76 10.11
C GLN A 229 -13.52 -15.99 9.52
N ARG A 230 -13.16 -15.96 8.23
CA ARG A 230 -12.42 -17.07 7.59
C ARG A 230 -11.08 -17.34 8.25
N ILE A 231 -10.31 -16.30 8.56
CA ILE A 231 -9.01 -16.43 9.22
C ILE A 231 -9.19 -17.01 10.64
N ALA A 232 -10.15 -16.51 11.41
CA ALA A 232 -10.41 -17.01 12.76
C ALA A 232 -10.80 -18.50 12.76
N VAL A 233 -11.61 -18.95 11.79
CA VAL A 233 -11.98 -20.36 11.66
C VAL A 233 -10.76 -21.23 11.35
N ASN A 234 -9.86 -20.80 10.45
CA ASN A 234 -8.65 -21.56 10.15
C ASN A 234 -7.77 -21.79 11.38
N HIS A 235 -7.63 -20.78 12.24
CA HIS A 235 -6.85 -20.90 13.49
C HIS A 235 -7.46 -21.90 14.49
N ILE A 236 -8.80 -21.99 14.57
CA ILE A 236 -9.47 -22.94 15.47
C ILE A 236 -9.17 -24.40 15.05
N PHE A 237 -9.09 -24.68 13.76
CA PHE A 237 -8.80 -26.03 13.27
C PHE A 237 -7.33 -26.42 13.42
N THR A 238 -6.39 -25.48 13.33
CA THR A 238 -4.96 -25.77 13.54
C THR A 238 -4.62 -26.09 14.99
N ASP A 239 -5.25 -25.40 15.96
CA ASP A 239 -4.97 -25.63 17.38
C ASP A 239 -5.62 -26.93 17.92
N SER A 240 -6.66 -27.43 17.25
CA SER A 240 -7.35 -28.68 17.63
C SER A 240 -6.59 -29.97 17.29
N LEU A 241 -5.53 -29.88 16.49
CA LEU A 241 -4.73 -31.03 16.05
C LEU A 241 -3.48 -31.28 16.91
N ASP A 242 -3.21 -30.43 17.91
CA ASP A 242 -2.01 -30.52 18.75
C ASP A 242 -2.23 -31.19 20.13
N THR A 243 -3.42 -31.76 20.38
CA THR A 243 -3.57 -32.71 21.49
C THR A 243 -3.08 -34.08 21.05
N SER A 244 -1.75 -34.28 21.13
CA SER A 244 -1.13 -35.58 20.96
C SER A 244 -1.72 -36.56 21.98
N ASP A 245 -2.49 -37.49 21.44
CA ASP A 245 -2.92 -38.74 22.03
C ASP A 245 -1.67 -39.53 22.47
N ASN A 246 -1.30 -39.40 23.75
CA ASN A 246 -0.25 -40.19 24.36
C ASN A 246 -0.95 -41.32 25.14
N PRO A 247 -1.02 -42.56 24.62
CA PRO A 247 -1.67 -43.64 25.33
C PRO A 247 -0.87 -43.97 26.60
N PRO A 248 -1.55 -44.31 27.73
CA PRO A 248 -0.85 -44.66 28.95
C PRO A 248 -0.02 -45.92 28.71
N GLN A 249 1.30 -45.80 28.89
CA GLN A 249 2.20 -46.93 28.98
C GLN A 249 1.78 -47.79 30.17
N SER A 250 1.14 -48.92 29.89
CA SER A 250 0.85 -49.95 30.87
C SER A 250 2.16 -50.61 31.28
N ILE A 251 2.57 -50.37 32.52
CA ILE A 251 3.70 -51.05 33.16
C ILE A 251 3.20 -52.45 33.55
N PHE A 252 3.77 -53.48 32.92
CA PHE A 252 3.94 -54.80 33.52
C PHE A 252 5.32 -54.84 34.18
#